data_AF-A0A3M6W3T5-F1
#
_entry.id   AF-A0A3M6W3T5-F1
#
_cell.length_a   1.000
_cell.length_b   1.000
_cell.length_c   1.000
_cell.angle_alpha   90.00
_cell.angle_beta   90.00
_cell.angle_gamma   90.00
#
_symmetry.space_group_name_H-M   'P 1'
#
loop_
_entity.id
_entity.type
_entity.pdbx_description
1 polymer ?
#
loop_
_entity_poly.entity_id
_entity_poly.type
_entity_poly.pdbx_seq_one_letter_code
_entity_poly.pdbx_strand_id
1 'polypeptide(L)'
;MEGMYNAIKKAQEVKDKPSMIRLTTTIGFGSLLQGTGGVHGNPLKEDDCKQVKQKFGFDADKTFVVPNEVYEKYHKHAAEGAAAEKEWNQLLEKYAGEHKELAADLKRRLTGKLPEGWQNKLPVYKPTDGAMASRKLSEAVLEAIHDTVPELMSGSADLTGSNNTRWKSAVDFQPPSTGIGEWSGRYMRYGVREHAMAGMMNGMAAYGTVIPAGGTFLNFMSYAAGSVRLSALSHHRVIYVATHDSIGLGEDGPTHQPIETLVHFRALPNMMVWRPADGNECSAAYYMALTSHQTPSILALTRQNLPQLEGSTIEKGIKGGYVALETEGAQITLVSTGSEVSLCLEAVKFLAENKGIKARVVSMPCMEVFDAQSKDYKLSVIPDGIPSLSVEVMSTLGWEKYSHEQFGLNRFGASGPYKDVYKKFEFTPEGVAKRAVATVDFYKDVKPLRSPLNRAFQQLI
;
A
#
# COMPACT_ATOMS: atom_id res chain seq x y z
N MET A 1 -1.79 43.59 -3.77
CA MET A 1 -1.17 42.64 -4.72
C MET A 1 0.35 42.70 -4.68
N GLU A 2 0.98 43.88 -4.76
CA GLU A 2 2.45 44.04 -4.74
C GLU A 2 3.15 43.36 -3.55
N GLY A 3 2.62 43.52 -2.32
CA GLY A 3 3.20 42.87 -1.14
C GLY A 3 3.26 41.33 -1.22
N MET A 4 2.28 40.69 -1.86
CA MET A 4 2.30 39.22 -2.05
C MET A 4 3.35 38.82 -3.08
N TYR A 5 3.47 39.56 -4.18
CA TYR A 5 4.50 39.32 -5.21
C TYR A 5 5.91 39.45 -4.62
N ASN A 6 6.18 40.53 -3.88
CA ASN A 6 7.48 40.77 -3.24
C ASN A 6 7.81 39.69 -2.19
N ALA A 7 6.81 39.19 -1.46
CA ALA A 7 7.00 38.09 -0.52
C ALA A 7 7.40 36.78 -1.22
N ILE A 8 6.79 36.47 -2.38
CA ILE A 8 7.17 35.30 -3.19
C ILE A 8 8.60 35.44 -3.70
N LYS A 9 8.99 36.63 -4.21
CA LYS A 9 10.36 36.88 -4.67
C LYS A 9 11.39 36.71 -3.56
N LYS A 10 11.13 37.28 -2.38
CA LYS A 10 11.98 37.11 -1.21
C LYS A 10 12.09 35.63 -0.78
N ALA A 11 11.00 34.87 -0.85
CA ALA A 11 11.03 33.44 -0.57
C ALA A 11 11.91 32.67 -1.58
N GLN A 12 11.88 33.04 -2.86
CA GLN A 12 12.71 32.42 -3.90
C GLN A 12 14.21 32.72 -3.72
N GLU A 13 14.59 33.81 -3.05
CA GLU A 13 15.99 34.13 -2.74
C GLU A 13 16.57 33.23 -1.64
N VAL A 14 15.72 32.69 -0.75
CA VAL A 14 16.13 31.75 0.30
C VAL A 14 16.24 30.34 -0.29
N LYS A 15 17.48 29.85 -0.46
CA LYS A 15 17.76 28.56 -1.13
C LYS A 15 17.96 27.37 -0.19
N ASP A 16 18.10 27.63 1.11
CA ASP A 16 18.48 26.66 2.14
C ASP A 16 17.34 26.33 3.11
N LYS A 17 16.17 26.95 2.97
CA LYS A 17 15.03 26.80 3.89
C LYS A 17 13.69 26.85 3.14
N PRO A 18 12.66 26.10 3.60
CA PRO A 18 11.29 26.34 3.17
C PRO A 18 10.80 27.69 3.72
N SER A 19 9.90 28.35 2.98
CA SER A 19 9.31 29.63 3.36
C SER A 19 7.82 29.51 3.68
N MET A 20 7.34 30.24 4.69
CA MET A 20 5.92 30.40 5.01
C MET A 20 5.52 31.87 4.80
N ILE A 21 4.48 32.13 4.00
CA ILE A 21 3.92 33.47 3.79
C ILE A 21 2.60 33.59 4.54
N ARG A 22 2.55 34.40 5.61
CA ARG A 22 1.33 34.67 6.37
C ARG A 22 0.46 35.70 5.67
N LEU A 23 -0.62 35.26 5.04
CA LEU A 23 -1.63 36.13 4.43
C LEU A 23 -2.74 36.42 5.43
N THR A 24 -2.78 37.64 5.97
CA THR A 24 -3.89 38.10 6.82
C THR A 24 -5.05 38.53 5.92
N THR A 25 -6.14 37.78 5.93
CA THR A 25 -7.32 38.01 5.08
C THR A 25 -8.60 38.08 5.92
N THR A 26 -9.69 38.55 5.31
CA THR A 26 -11.05 38.43 5.87
C THR A 26 -11.77 37.34 5.09
N ILE A 27 -12.19 36.25 5.77
CA ILE A 27 -12.99 35.20 5.13
C ILE A 27 -14.31 35.79 4.59
N GLY A 28 -14.67 35.47 3.36
CA GLY A 28 -15.86 36.03 2.71
C GLY A 28 -15.79 37.53 2.42
N PHE A 29 -14.59 38.12 2.28
CA PHE A 29 -14.40 39.56 2.02
C PHE A 29 -15.39 40.10 0.96
N GLY A 30 -16.12 41.15 1.33
CA GLY A 30 -17.17 41.74 0.49
C GLY A 30 -18.59 41.41 0.97
N SER A 31 -18.82 40.21 1.48
CA SER A 31 -20.12 39.74 1.99
C SER A 31 -20.56 40.52 3.25
N LEU A 32 -21.87 40.59 3.46
CA LEU A 32 -22.47 41.06 4.72
C LEU A 32 -22.04 40.18 5.93
N LEU A 33 -21.68 38.92 5.68
CA LEU A 33 -21.21 37.95 6.66
C LEU A 33 -19.68 37.83 6.72
N GLN A 34 -18.94 38.74 6.07
CA GLN A 34 -17.48 38.69 6.06
C GLN A 34 -16.90 38.63 7.48
N GLY A 35 -15.89 37.78 7.69
CA GLY A 35 -15.25 37.59 9.00
C GLY A 35 -16.02 36.69 9.97
N THR A 36 -17.14 36.10 9.57
CA THR A 36 -17.93 35.19 10.42
C THR A 36 -17.76 33.72 10.02
N GLY A 37 -18.12 32.79 10.92
CA GLY A 37 -18.14 31.37 10.59
C GLY A 37 -19.24 30.97 9.58
N GLY A 38 -20.30 31.78 9.46
CA GLY A 38 -21.45 31.50 8.60
C GLY A 38 -21.09 31.43 7.11
N VAL A 39 -20.05 32.16 6.70
CA VAL A 39 -19.58 32.23 5.30
C VAL A 39 -18.63 31.11 4.89
N HIS A 40 -18.23 30.22 5.82
CA HIS A 40 -17.21 29.20 5.55
C HIS A 40 -17.68 28.09 4.59
N GLY A 41 -18.86 27.52 4.85
CA GLY A 41 -19.32 26.31 4.16
C GLY A 41 -20.75 26.39 3.62
N ASN A 42 -21.37 27.58 3.64
CA ASN A 42 -22.74 27.78 3.17
C ASN A 42 -22.75 28.73 1.97
N PRO A 43 -23.65 28.50 0.98
CA PRO A 43 -23.91 29.49 -0.05
C PRO A 43 -24.36 30.82 0.54
N LEU A 44 -23.88 31.93 -0.04
CA LEU A 44 -24.37 33.27 0.29
C LEU A 44 -25.85 33.40 -0.11
N LYS A 45 -26.57 34.28 0.61
CA LYS A 45 -27.95 34.64 0.27
C LYS A 45 -27.98 35.52 -0.98
N GLU A 46 -29.12 35.54 -1.67
CA GLU A 46 -29.25 36.21 -2.96
C GLU A 46 -29.01 37.72 -2.88
N ASP A 47 -29.54 38.36 -1.84
CA ASP A 47 -29.34 39.78 -1.54
C ASP A 47 -27.86 40.11 -1.25
N ASP A 48 -27.17 39.24 -0.51
CA ASP A 48 -25.74 39.38 -0.26
C ASP A 48 -24.92 39.19 -1.54
N CYS A 49 -25.26 38.20 -2.38
CA CYS A 49 -24.66 38.05 -3.71
C CYS A 49 -24.85 39.31 -4.58
N LYS A 50 -26.04 39.91 -4.58
CA LYS A 50 -26.35 41.13 -5.34
C LYS A 50 -25.52 42.32 -4.85
N GLN A 51 -25.44 42.55 -3.53
CA GLN A 51 -24.65 43.66 -3.00
C GLN A 51 -23.14 43.46 -3.22
N VAL A 52 -22.62 42.23 -3.14
CA VAL A 52 -21.21 41.93 -3.46
C VAL A 52 -20.89 42.31 -4.92
N LYS A 53 -21.76 41.92 -5.86
CA LYS A 53 -21.58 42.28 -7.28
C LYS A 53 -21.56 43.79 -7.45
N GLN A 54 -22.54 44.50 -6.90
CA GLN A 54 -22.62 45.96 -6.97
C GLN A 54 -21.39 46.63 -6.36
N LYS A 55 -20.93 46.16 -5.19
CA LYS A 55 -19.75 46.66 -4.48
C LYS A 55 -18.47 46.56 -5.33
N PHE A 56 -18.38 45.56 -6.19
CA PHE A 56 -17.24 45.36 -7.09
C PHE A 56 -17.49 45.82 -8.53
N GLY A 57 -18.56 46.57 -8.79
CA GLY A 57 -18.85 47.16 -10.10
C GLY A 57 -19.45 46.19 -11.13
N PHE A 58 -19.99 45.06 -10.68
CA PHE A 58 -20.68 44.08 -11.51
C PHE A 58 -22.21 44.29 -11.48
N ASP A 59 -22.85 43.86 -12.56
CA ASP A 59 -24.31 43.79 -12.68
C ASP A 59 -24.88 42.78 -11.67
N ALA A 60 -25.79 43.26 -10.80
CA ALA A 60 -26.37 42.48 -9.71
C ALA A 60 -27.15 41.24 -10.20
N ASP A 61 -27.73 41.32 -11.40
CA ASP A 61 -28.66 40.33 -11.92
C ASP A 61 -27.97 39.28 -12.81
N LYS A 62 -26.70 39.48 -13.15
CA LYS A 62 -25.93 38.52 -13.97
C LYS A 62 -25.11 37.56 -13.10
N THR A 63 -24.95 36.32 -13.57
CA THR A 63 -24.15 35.27 -12.93
C THR A 63 -23.09 34.75 -13.89
N PHE A 64 -21.95 34.28 -13.37
CA PHE A 64 -20.83 33.75 -14.16
C PHE A 64 -20.29 34.73 -15.22
N VAL A 65 -20.32 36.04 -14.92
CA VAL A 65 -19.75 37.07 -15.79
C VAL A 65 -18.22 37.03 -15.70
N VAL A 66 -17.57 36.82 -16.84
CA VAL A 66 -16.11 36.97 -16.98
C VAL A 66 -15.86 38.09 -18.00
N PRO A 67 -15.43 39.29 -17.55
CA PRO A 67 -15.12 40.40 -18.46
C PRO A 67 -14.02 40.04 -19.46
N ASN A 68 -14.09 40.55 -20.69
CA ASN A 68 -13.15 40.20 -21.76
C ASN A 68 -11.69 40.58 -21.40
N GLU A 69 -11.49 41.68 -20.69
CA GLU A 69 -10.16 42.10 -20.22
C GLU A 69 -9.50 41.09 -19.28
N VAL A 70 -10.29 40.28 -18.56
CA VAL A 70 -9.79 39.17 -17.73
C VAL A 70 -9.29 38.04 -18.62
N TYR A 71 -10.04 37.68 -19.67
CA TYR A 71 -9.61 36.69 -20.66
C TYR A 71 -8.32 37.14 -21.36
N GLU A 72 -8.28 38.36 -21.88
CA GLU A 72 -7.10 38.90 -22.58
C GLU A 72 -5.86 38.85 -21.70
N LYS A 73 -5.98 39.25 -20.42
CA LYS A 73 -4.88 39.22 -19.46
C LYS A 73 -4.37 37.81 -19.19
N TYR A 74 -5.27 36.84 -18.96
CA TYR A 74 -4.87 35.47 -18.69
C TYR A 74 -4.42 34.72 -19.94
N HIS A 75 -4.93 35.03 -21.12
CA HIS A 75 -4.43 34.49 -22.40
C HIS A 75 -2.99 34.93 -22.67
N LYS A 76 -2.67 36.20 -22.41
CA LYS A 76 -1.29 36.68 -22.52
C LYS A 76 -0.36 35.89 -21.59
N HIS A 77 -0.74 35.69 -20.34
CA HIS A 77 0.09 34.91 -19.39
C HIS A 77 0.17 33.42 -19.75
N ALA A 78 -0.90 32.82 -20.26
CA ALA A 78 -0.88 31.44 -20.75
C ALA A 78 0.09 31.29 -21.94
N ALA A 79 0.16 32.28 -22.83
CA ALA A 79 1.12 32.29 -23.93
C ALA A 79 2.59 32.35 -23.44
N GLU A 80 2.86 33.10 -22.36
CA GLU A 80 4.19 33.11 -21.70
C GLU A 80 4.53 31.71 -21.15
N GLY A 81 3.57 31.02 -20.52
CA GLY A 81 3.74 29.64 -20.04
C GLY A 81 4.03 28.64 -21.17
N ALA A 82 3.28 28.73 -22.27
CA ALA A 82 3.51 27.89 -23.45
C ALA A 82 4.87 28.14 -24.11
N ALA A 83 5.34 29.39 -24.12
CA ALA A 83 6.68 29.72 -24.59
C ALA A 83 7.76 29.10 -23.69
N ALA A 84 7.63 29.20 -22.37
CA ALA A 84 8.56 28.59 -21.42
C ALA A 84 8.60 27.05 -21.52
N GLU A 85 7.45 26.40 -21.72
CA GLU A 85 7.38 24.95 -21.97
C GLU A 85 8.08 24.58 -23.28
N LYS A 86 7.89 25.36 -24.34
CA LYS A 86 8.59 25.16 -25.62
C LYS A 86 10.11 25.26 -25.45
N GLU A 87 10.59 26.26 -24.70
CA GLU A 87 12.02 26.40 -24.37
C GLU A 87 12.54 25.19 -23.56
N TRP A 88 11.76 24.71 -22.59
CA TRP A 88 12.11 23.52 -21.81
C TRP A 88 12.19 22.25 -22.69
N ASN A 89 11.26 22.08 -23.62
CA ASN A 89 11.28 20.96 -24.57
C ASN A 89 12.51 21.01 -25.48
N GLN A 90 12.87 22.19 -25.98
CA GLN A 90 14.11 22.38 -26.76
C GLN A 90 15.37 22.08 -25.93
N LEU A 91 15.37 22.47 -24.65
CA LEU A 91 16.45 22.13 -23.72
C LEU A 91 16.55 20.61 -23.52
N LEU A 92 15.41 19.92 -23.35
CA LEU A 92 15.38 18.46 -23.22
C LEU A 92 15.87 17.74 -24.50
N GLU A 93 15.53 18.26 -25.68
CA GLU A 93 16.05 17.75 -26.96
C GLU A 93 17.56 17.89 -27.05
N LYS A 94 18.10 19.07 -26.71
CA LYS A 94 19.55 19.29 -26.65
C LYS A 94 20.22 18.35 -25.64
N TYR A 95 19.66 18.25 -24.43
CA TYR A 95 20.12 17.34 -23.39
C TYR A 95 20.14 15.89 -23.88
N ALA A 96 19.14 15.46 -24.66
CA ALA A 96 19.10 14.12 -25.24
C ALA A 96 20.20 13.86 -26.28
N GLY A 97 20.70 14.89 -26.97
CA GLY A 97 21.85 14.78 -27.86
C GLY A 97 23.16 14.57 -27.12
N GLU A 98 23.33 15.25 -25.97
CA GLU A 98 24.55 15.26 -25.15
C GLU A 98 24.60 14.09 -24.13
N HIS A 99 23.45 13.69 -23.59
CA HIS A 99 23.29 12.71 -22.52
C HIS A 99 22.24 11.64 -22.86
N LYS A 100 22.50 10.88 -23.93
CA LYS A 100 21.54 9.92 -24.52
C LYS A 100 20.90 8.96 -23.50
N GLU A 101 21.71 8.34 -22.64
CA GLU A 101 21.23 7.36 -21.66
C GLU A 101 20.36 8.00 -20.57
N LEU A 102 20.81 9.12 -19.99
CA LEU A 102 20.05 9.83 -18.95
C LEU A 102 18.74 10.43 -19.51
N ALA A 103 18.75 10.92 -20.74
CA ALA A 103 17.54 11.42 -21.39
C ALA A 103 16.55 10.29 -21.70
N ALA A 104 17.03 9.11 -22.12
CA ALA A 104 16.19 7.94 -22.32
C ALA A 104 15.57 7.48 -20.98
N ASP A 105 16.34 7.46 -19.90
CA ASP A 105 15.85 7.16 -18.55
C ASP A 105 14.78 8.16 -18.09
N LEU A 106 15.04 9.46 -18.21
CA LEU A 106 14.08 10.51 -17.84
C LEU A 106 12.78 10.39 -18.65
N LYS A 107 12.86 10.24 -19.98
CA LYS A 107 11.69 10.05 -20.84
C LYS A 107 10.89 8.81 -20.47
N ARG A 108 11.57 7.70 -20.16
CA ARG A 108 10.93 6.47 -19.67
C ARG A 108 10.17 6.74 -18.36
N ARG A 109 10.81 7.35 -17.37
CA ARG A 109 10.20 7.68 -16.07
C ARG A 109 9.01 8.63 -16.18
N LEU A 110 9.06 9.60 -17.10
CA LEU A 110 7.94 10.51 -17.38
C LEU A 110 6.69 9.78 -17.90
N THR A 111 6.86 8.63 -18.55
CA THR A 111 5.75 7.77 -18.98
C THR A 111 5.30 6.74 -17.92
N GLY A 112 5.96 6.71 -16.75
CA GLY A 112 5.67 5.77 -15.67
C GLY A 112 6.13 4.32 -15.93
N LYS A 113 6.76 4.04 -17.07
CA LYS A 113 7.26 2.69 -17.44
C LYS A 113 8.49 2.33 -16.62
N LEU A 114 8.58 1.08 -16.14
CA LEU A 114 9.79 0.53 -15.52
C LEU A 114 10.85 0.15 -16.58
N PRO A 115 12.14 0.02 -16.20
CA PRO A 115 13.18 -0.47 -17.10
C PRO A 115 12.89 -1.88 -17.62
N GLU A 116 13.24 -2.14 -18.88
CA GLU A 116 13.06 -3.49 -19.44
C GLU A 116 13.90 -4.53 -18.67
N GLY A 117 13.32 -5.69 -18.38
CA GLY A 117 14.01 -6.79 -17.71
C GLY A 117 14.28 -6.59 -16.22
N TRP A 118 13.80 -5.51 -15.60
CA TRP A 118 13.95 -5.26 -14.16
C TRP A 118 13.45 -6.44 -13.31
N GLN A 119 12.36 -7.10 -13.73
CA GLN A 119 11.74 -8.21 -13.02
C GLN A 119 12.65 -9.43 -12.92
N ASN A 120 13.65 -9.55 -13.81
CA ASN A 120 14.62 -10.65 -13.78
C ASN A 120 15.60 -10.53 -12.60
N LYS A 121 15.60 -9.38 -11.89
CA LYS A 121 16.35 -9.17 -10.65
C LYS A 121 15.59 -9.60 -9.40
N LEU A 122 14.29 -9.92 -9.51
CA LEU A 122 13.54 -10.39 -8.34
C LEU A 122 14.13 -11.71 -7.84
N PRO A 123 14.45 -11.82 -6.54
CA PRO A 123 14.92 -13.08 -5.96
C PRO A 123 13.89 -14.21 -6.13
N VAL A 124 14.38 -15.41 -6.43
CA VAL A 124 13.58 -16.64 -6.52
C VAL A 124 14.16 -17.65 -5.54
N TYR A 125 13.28 -18.33 -4.80
CA TYR A 125 13.65 -19.23 -3.72
C TYR A 125 13.15 -20.64 -3.99
N LYS A 126 13.92 -21.61 -3.50
CA LYS A 126 13.59 -23.04 -3.53
C LYS A 126 13.17 -23.51 -2.13
N PRO A 127 12.37 -24.58 -2.03
CA PRO A 127 11.99 -25.18 -0.74
C PRO A 127 13.18 -25.61 0.13
N THR A 128 14.34 -25.86 -0.48
CA THR A 128 15.58 -26.23 0.21
C THR A 128 16.36 -25.06 0.81
N ASP A 129 15.99 -23.81 0.47
CA ASP A 129 16.68 -22.65 1.01
C ASP A 129 16.29 -22.41 2.47
N GLY A 130 17.19 -21.76 3.22
CA GLY A 130 16.99 -21.52 4.65
C GLY A 130 15.76 -20.67 4.96
N ALA A 131 15.12 -20.97 6.09
CA ALA A 131 13.99 -20.18 6.59
C ALA A 131 14.41 -18.73 6.85
N MET A 132 13.59 -17.78 6.40
CA MET A 132 13.89 -16.34 6.47
C MET A 132 12.62 -15.54 6.78
N ALA A 133 12.74 -14.50 7.60
CA ALA A 133 11.63 -13.60 7.88
C ALA A 133 11.26 -12.78 6.63
N SER A 134 9.98 -12.50 6.39
CA SER A 134 9.59 -11.77 5.18
C SER A 134 10.06 -10.31 5.19
N ARG A 135 10.38 -9.71 6.34
CA ARG A 135 11.13 -8.43 6.40
C ARG A 135 12.55 -8.51 5.84
N LYS A 136 13.20 -9.67 5.91
CA LYS A 136 14.54 -9.91 5.36
C LYS A 136 14.48 -10.31 3.88
N LEU A 137 13.42 -11.01 3.48
CA LEU A 137 13.10 -11.23 2.07
C LEU A 137 12.82 -9.90 1.36
N SER A 138 12.08 -8.99 2.01
CA SER A 138 11.85 -7.62 1.51
C SER A 138 13.14 -6.82 1.37
N GLU A 139 14.06 -6.90 2.35
CA GLU A 139 15.42 -6.33 2.23
C GLU A 139 16.15 -6.88 1.00
N ALA A 140 16.10 -8.19 0.79
CA ALA A 140 16.74 -8.84 -0.36
C ALA A 140 16.15 -8.38 -1.70
N VAL A 141 14.83 -8.17 -1.78
CA VAL A 141 14.19 -7.59 -2.97
C VAL A 141 14.68 -6.16 -3.20
N LEU A 142 14.65 -5.30 -2.18
CA LEU A 142 15.12 -3.91 -2.28
C LEU A 142 16.59 -3.84 -2.71
N GLU A 143 17.45 -4.68 -2.12
CA GLU A 143 18.86 -4.81 -2.49
C GLU A 143 19.02 -5.25 -3.95
N ALA A 144 18.21 -6.18 -4.44
CA ALA A 144 18.35 -6.70 -5.79
C ALA A 144 17.87 -5.72 -6.88
N ILE A 145 16.86 -4.88 -6.58
CA ILE A 145 16.23 -4.04 -7.61
C ILE A 145 16.70 -2.58 -7.61
N HIS A 146 17.32 -2.06 -6.54
CA HIS A 146 17.56 -0.61 -6.41
C HIS A 146 18.34 -0.01 -7.59
N ASP A 147 19.34 -0.73 -8.12
CA ASP A 147 20.14 -0.24 -9.25
C ASP A 147 19.39 -0.31 -10.59
N THR A 148 18.50 -1.29 -10.74
CA THR A 148 17.72 -1.46 -11.97
C THR A 148 16.42 -0.68 -11.99
N VAL A 149 15.97 -0.12 -10.86
CA VAL A 149 14.79 0.73 -10.75
C VAL A 149 15.21 2.07 -10.14
N PRO A 150 15.85 2.97 -10.90
CA PRO A 150 16.43 4.21 -10.37
C PRO A 150 15.40 5.19 -9.79
N GLU A 151 14.13 5.10 -10.22
CA GLU A 151 13.02 5.85 -9.65
C GLU A 151 12.56 5.37 -8.27
N LEU A 152 13.01 4.21 -7.78
CA LEU A 152 12.68 3.73 -6.43
C LEU A 152 13.38 4.59 -5.36
N MET A 153 12.60 5.16 -4.45
CA MET A 153 13.06 5.95 -3.32
C MET A 153 12.52 5.32 -2.04
N SER A 154 13.39 4.70 -1.24
CA SER A 154 13.01 4.00 -0.01
C SER A 154 13.16 4.90 1.22
N GLY A 155 12.70 4.44 2.38
CA GLY A 155 12.87 5.13 3.64
C GLY A 155 12.23 4.37 4.81
N SER A 156 12.31 4.96 6.00
CA SER A 156 11.61 4.44 7.18
C SER A 156 11.31 5.54 8.18
N ALA A 157 10.20 5.38 8.90
CA ALA A 157 9.86 6.17 10.06
C ALA A 157 10.66 5.71 11.29
N ASP A 158 11.96 6.04 11.31
CA ASP A 158 12.93 5.75 12.38
C ASP A 158 13.19 4.25 12.68
N LEU A 159 12.66 3.35 11.85
CA LEU A 159 12.70 1.91 12.04
C LEU A 159 13.58 1.21 10.98
N THR A 160 14.59 1.89 10.43
CA THR A 160 15.42 1.38 9.32
C THR A 160 15.95 -0.04 9.57
N GLY A 161 16.57 -0.30 10.72
CA GLY A 161 17.13 -1.62 11.06
C GLY A 161 16.07 -2.67 11.43
N SER A 162 14.86 -2.23 11.76
CA SER A 162 13.74 -3.12 12.13
C SER A 162 12.91 -3.52 10.92
N ASN A 163 12.68 -2.57 10.00
CA ASN A 163 11.97 -2.80 8.74
C ASN A 163 12.89 -3.36 7.64
N ASN A 164 14.20 -3.11 7.72
CA ASN A 164 15.20 -3.45 6.70
C ASN A 164 14.94 -2.80 5.33
N THR A 165 14.61 -1.50 5.31
CA THR A 165 14.24 -0.81 4.06
C THR A 165 15.43 -0.15 3.34
N ARG A 166 16.63 -0.20 3.90
CA ARG A 166 17.82 0.48 3.37
C ARG A 166 18.77 -0.54 2.76
N TRP A 167 18.97 -0.49 1.45
CA TRP A 167 20.03 -1.26 0.82
C TRP A 167 21.41 -0.76 1.26
N LYS A 168 22.43 -1.62 1.16
CA LYS A 168 23.74 -1.37 1.79
C LYS A 168 24.42 -0.12 1.27
N SER A 169 24.44 0.06 -0.04
CA SER A 169 25.10 1.18 -0.73
C SER A 169 24.26 2.46 -0.78
N ALA A 170 23.07 2.48 -0.16
CA ALA A 170 22.19 3.64 -0.22
C ALA A 170 22.90 4.90 0.31
N VAL A 171 22.61 6.03 -0.31
CA VAL A 171 22.94 7.36 0.22
C VAL A 171 21.65 8.00 0.70
N ASP A 172 21.69 8.64 1.87
CA ASP A 172 20.52 9.26 2.47
C ASP A 172 20.20 10.58 1.75
N PHE A 173 18.92 10.83 1.48
CA PHE A 173 18.45 12.09 0.90
C PHE A 173 18.54 13.20 1.96
N GLN A 174 19.55 14.05 1.86
CA GLN A 174 19.83 15.10 2.85
C GLN A 174 20.47 16.33 2.18
N PRO A 175 20.35 17.52 2.79
CA PRO A 175 21.14 18.67 2.36
C PRO A 175 22.64 18.34 2.44
N PRO A 176 23.44 18.57 1.37
CA PRO A 176 24.87 18.31 1.40
C PRO A 176 25.61 19.00 2.56
N SER A 177 25.10 20.15 3.02
CA SER A 177 25.63 20.89 4.16
C SER A 177 25.60 20.14 5.49
N THR A 178 24.83 19.04 5.59
CA THR A 178 24.75 18.20 6.79
C THR A 178 25.88 17.16 6.87
N GLY A 179 26.56 16.87 5.77
CA GLY A 179 27.64 15.87 5.70
C GLY A 179 27.19 14.40 5.89
N ILE A 180 25.88 14.14 5.95
CA ILE A 180 25.32 12.79 6.18
C ILE A 180 24.49 12.27 4.99
N GLY A 181 24.54 12.96 3.85
CA GLY A 181 23.84 12.59 2.62
C GLY A 181 23.85 13.72 1.59
N GLU A 182 23.06 13.55 0.56
CA GLU A 182 22.99 14.47 -0.59
C GLU A 182 21.60 14.41 -1.26
N TRP A 183 21.29 15.39 -2.11
CA TRP A 183 19.99 15.45 -2.80
C TRP A 183 19.77 14.34 -3.83
N SER A 184 20.82 13.70 -4.32
CA SER A 184 20.74 12.49 -5.15
C SER A 184 20.51 11.21 -4.35
N GLY A 185 20.57 11.29 -3.01
CA GLY A 185 20.31 10.16 -2.13
C GLY A 185 18.89 9.60 -2.33
N ARG A 186 18.76 8.28 -2.16
CA ARG A 186 17.51 7.54 -2.43
C ARG A 186 16.96 6.84 -1.19
N TYR A 187 17.43 7.25 -0.02
CA TYR A 187 16.93 6.79 1.26
C TYR A 187 16.46 7.94 2.16
N MET A 188 15.18 7.94 2.50
CA MET A 188 14.54 8.96 3.34
C MET A 188 14.56 8.55 4.82
N ARG A 189 15.12 9.44 5.66
CA ARG A 189 14.99 9.38 7.12
C ARG A 189 13.78 10.19 7.57
N TYR A 190 12.61 9.57 7.60
CA TYR A 190 11.37 10.29 7.94
C TYR A 190 11.29 10.68 9.43
N GLY A 191 12.00 9.96 10.31
CA GLY A 191 11.79 10.00 11.76
C GLY A 191 10.43 9.39 12.15
N VAL A 192 10.07 9.40 13.44
CA VAL A 192 8.80 8.83 13.95
C VAL A 192 7.60 9.69 13.50
N ARG A 193 7.22 9.57 12.23
CA ARG A 193 6.29 10.47 11.52
C ARG A 193 5.48 9.75 10.43
N GLU A 194 4.85 8.63 10.75
CA GLU A 194 4.15 7.76 9.79
C GLU A 194 3.12 8.51 8.93
N HIS A 195 2.31 9.37 9.55
CA HIS A 195 1.30 10.16 8.83
C HIS A 195 1.97 11.10 7.80
N ALA A 196 2.98 11.84 8.23
CA ALA A 196 3.70 12.75 7.33
C ALA A 196 4.49 11.98 6.27
N MET A 197 5.09 10.83 6.61
CA MET A 197 5.74 9.93 5.67
C MET A 197 4.77 9.55 4.56
N ALA A 198 3.58 9.04 4.89
CA ALA A 198 2.58 8.68 3.89
C ALA A 198 2.14 9.88 3.03
N GLY A 199 1.93 11.05 3.63
CA GLY A 199 1.60 12.28 2.90
C GLY A 199 2.73 12.76 1.96
N MET A 200 3.99 12.69 2.42
CA MET A 200 5.17 12.99 1.61
C MET A 200 5.30 12.01 0.44
N MET A 201 5.06 10.72 0.67
CA MET A 201 5.05 9.72 -0.39
C MET A 201 3.95 9.97 -1.42
N ASN A 202 2.75 10.39 -1.01
CA ASN A 202 1.72 10.84 -1.96
C ASN A 202 2.21 12.02 -2.80
N GLY A 203 2.84 13.02 -2.18
CA GLY A 203 3.44 14.15 -2.89
C GLY A 203 4.52 13.73 -3.90
N MET A 204 5.40 12.79 -3.53
CA MET A 204 6.42 12.25 -4.42
C MET A 204 5.82 11.46 -5.60
N ALA A 205 4.80 10.64 -5.34
CA ALA A 205 4.10 9.92 -6.40
C ALA A 205 3.35 10.89 -7.34
N ALA A 206 2.73 11.93 -6.79
CA ALA A 206 2.02 12.97 -7.54
C ALA A 206 2.96 13.85 -8.39
N TYR A 207 4.18 14.11 -7.92
CA TYR A 207 5.22 14.77 -8.72
C TYR A 207 5.57 13.96 -9.99
N GLY A 208 5.39 12.64 -9.94
CA GLY A 208 5.74 11.71 -11.01
C GLY A 208 7.22 11.35 -11.01
N THR A 209 7.62 10.41 -11.86
CA THR A 209 9.02 9.93 -12.02
C THR A 209 9.67 9.28 -10.79
N VAL A 210 8.98 9.20 -9.64
CA VAL A 210 9.48 8.61 -8.38
C VAL A 210 8.48 7.55 -7.90
N ILE A 211 9.00 6.43 -7.41
CA ILE A 211 8.23 5.38 -6.73
C ILE A 211 8.65 5.39 -5.26
N PRO A 212 7.85 5.99 -4.38
CA PRO A 212 8.20 6.04 -2.99
C PRO A 212 7.85 4.73 -2.28
N ALA A 213 8.79 4.27 -1.45
CA ALA A 213 8.61 3.21 -0.49
C ALA A 213 8.95 3.71 0.93
N GLY A 214 8.18 3.29 1.93
CA GLY A 214 8.35 3.77 3.31
C GLY A 214 8.01 2.68 4.33
N GLY A 215 8.91 2.48 5.30
CA GLY A 215 8.75 1.46 6.32
C GLY A 215 8.29 1.99 7.68
N THR A 216 7.41 1.24 8.34
CA THR A 216 7.12 1.30 9.78
C THR A 216 6.60 -0.07 10.24
N PHE A 217 6.24 -0.24 11.50
CA PHE A 217 5.51 -1.44 11.92
C PHE A 217 4.07 -1.40 11.43
N LEU A 218 3.49 -2.57 11.08
CA LEU A 218 2.15 -2.64 10.53
C LEU A 218 1.13 -1.96 11.46
N ASN A 219 1.24 -2.14 12.77
CA ASN A 219 0.32 -1.52 13.73
C ASN A 219 0.33 0.02 13.65
N PHE A 220 1.48 0.61 13.33
CA PHE A 220 1.65 2.06 13.24
C PHE A 220 1.30 2.63 11.86
N MET A 221 1.03 1.78 10.85
CA MET A 221 0.34 2.25 9.65
C MET A 221 -1.03 2.84 9.97
N SER A 222 -1.67 2.43 11.06
CA SER A 222 -2.90 3.04 11.56
C SER A 222 -2.74 4.54 11.91
N TYR A 223 -1.56 5.01 12.30
CA TYR A 223 -1.30 6.45 12.50
C TYR A 223 -1.37 7.24 11.18
N ALA A 224 -1.12 6.57 10.06
CA ALA A 224 -1.08 7.18 8.73
C ALA A 224 -2.39 7.02 7.94
N ALA A 225 -3.46 6.48 8.55
CA ALA A 225 -4.70 6.10 7.87
C ALA A 225 -5.28 7.20 6.95
N GLY A 226 -5.26 8.46 7.39
CA GLY A 226 -5.76 9.58 6.59
C GLY A 226 -5.01 9.75 5.26
N SER A 227 -3.68 9.67 5.30
CA SER A 227 -2.84 9.77 4.10
C SER A 227 -2.87 8.50 3.26
N VAL A 228 -2.92 7.32 3.88
CA VAL A 228 -3.06 6.03 3.17
C VAL A 228 -4.39 5.95 2.41
N ARG A 229 -5.49 6.45 3.00
CA ARG A 229 -6.77 6.59 2.32
C ARG A 229 -6.66 7.47 1.07
N LEU A 230 -5.91 8.58 1.16
CA LEU A 230 -5.68 9.47 0.02
C LEU A 230 -4.79 8.85 -1.04
N SER A 231 -3.87 7.96 -0.68
CA SER A 231 -3.08 7.19 -1.65
C SER A 231 -3.98 6.34 -2.54
N ALA A 232 -4.94 5.64 -1.92
CA ALA A 232 -5.90 4.81 -2.63
C ALA A 232 -6.86 5.64 -3.49
N LEU A 233 -7.46 6.68 -2.90
CA LEU A 233 -8.40 7.57 -3.60
C LEU A 233 -7.75 8.31 -4.77
N SER A 234 -6.48 8.69 -4.63
CA SER A 234 -5.76 9.49 -5.64
C SER A 234 -4.95 8.63 -6.60
N HIS A 235 -5.11 7.30 -6.53
CA HIS A 235 -4.43 6.34 -7.40
C HIS A 235 -2.90 6.49 -7.39
N HIS A 236 -2.32 6.74 -6.21
CA HIS A 236 -0.88 6.90 -6.08
C HIS A 236 -0.17 5.55 -5.91
N ARG A 237 0.82 5.31 -6.78
CA ARG A 237 1.74 4.17 -6.68
C ARG A 237 2.75 4.39 -5.55
N VAL A 238 2.35 4.01 -4.33
CA VAL A 238 3.18 4.06 -3.12
C VAL A 238 3.30 2.67 -2.49
N ILE A 239 4.45 2.37 -1.89
CA ILE A 239 4.74 1.06 -1.30
C ILE A 239 5.02 1.19 0.20
N TYR A 240 4.10 0.71 1.03
CA TYR A 240 4.28 0.68 2.49
C TYR A 240 4.91 -0.64 2.92
N VAL A 241 6.14 -0.59 3.45
CA VAL A 241 6.86 -1.75 3.99
C VAL A 241 6.52 -1.89 5.47
N ALA A 242 5.42 -2.58 5.75
CA ALA A 242 4.79 -2.66 7.06
C ALA A 242 5.21 -3.94 7.82
N THR A 243 6.32 -3.89 8.56
CA THR A 243 6.89 -5.10 9.20
C THR A 243 6.30 -5.35 10.60
N HIS A 244 6.69 -6.46 11.25
CA HIS A 244 6.17 -6.87 12.56
C HIS A 244 4.65 -6.99 12.53
N ASP A 245 4.17 -7.78 11.57
CA ASP A 245 2.78 -7.84 11.16
C ASP A 245 1.81 -8.37 12.23
N SER A 246 2.26 -9.16 13.21
CA SER A 246 1.33 -9.86 14.11
C SER A 246 1.88 -10.09 15.52
N ILE A 247 1.18 -10.91 16.32
CA ILE A 247 1.70 -11.48 17.58
C ILE A 247 3.03 -12.21 17.41
N GLY A 248 3.43 -12.54 16.16
CA GLY A 248 4.73 -13.07 15.78
C GLY A 248 5.91 -12.16 16.17
N LEU A 249 5.66 -10.87 16.42
CA LEU A 249 6.69 -9.97 16.94
C LEU A 249 7.08 -10.29 18.39
N GLY A 250 6.21 -10.93 19.18
CA GLY A 250 6.52 -11.38 20.53
C GLY A 250 6.49 -10.28 21.59
N GLU A 251 7.66 -9.95 22.14
CA GLU A 251 7.82 -9.31 23.44
C GLU A 251 7.28 -7.87 23.54
N ASP A 252 7.18 -7.12 22.44
CA ASP A 252 6.65 -5.74 22.51
C ASP A 252 5.13 -5.70 22.82
N GLY A 253 4.46 -6.84 22.73
CA GLY A 253 3.13 -7.04 23.29
C GLY A 253 1.99 -6.32 22.57
N PRO A 254 0.79 -6.26 23.19
CA PRO A 254 -0.46 -5.93 22.51
C PRO A 254 -0.53 -4.49 21.96
N THR A 255 0.32 -3.57 22.41
CA THR A 255 0.37 -2.20 21.86
C THR A 255 1.07 -2.13 20.51
N HIS A 256 1.80 -3.18 20.12
CA HIS A 256 2.54 -3.28 18.87
C HIS A 256 1.96 -4.32 17.91
N GLN A 257 1.11 -5.21 18.41
CA GLN A 257 0.62 -6.38 17.68
C GLN A 257 -0.69 -6.03 16.94
N PRO A 258 -0.67 -5.99 15.59
CA PRO A 258 -1.87 -5.74 14.79
C PRO A 258 -2.97 -6.79 15.03
N ILE A 259 -4.22 -6.33 15.10
CA ILE A 259 -5.41 -7.18 15.14
C ILE A 259 -6.39 -6.77 14.03
N GLU A 260 -6.75 -5.49 14.00
CA GLU A 260 -7.72 -4.92 13.06
C GLU A 260 -7.08 -4.36 11.78
N THR A 261 -5.76 -4.24 11.77
CA THR A 261 -5.06 -3.41 10.79
C THR A 261 -5.19 -3.91 9.36
N LEU A 262 -5.12 -5.23 9.13
CA LEU A 262 -5.32 -5.78 7.79
C LEU A 262 -6.75 -5.56 7.30
N VAL A 263 -7.77 -5.83 8.13
CA VAL A 263 -9.16 -5.64 7.69
C VAL A 263 -9.48 -4.18 7.43
N HIS A 264 -8.92 -3.25 8.23
CA HIS A 264 -9.06 -1.81 7.97
C HIS A 264 -8.59 -1.45 6.55
N PHE A 265 -7.40 -1.89 6.16
CA PHE A 265 -6.87 -1.54 4.83
C PHE A 265 -7.41 -2.40 3.69
N ARG A 266 -7.83 -3.65 3.94
CA ARG A 266 -8.55 -4.50 2.96
C ARG A 266 -9.95 -3.96 2.66
N ALA A 267 -10.56 -3.27 3.63
CA ALA A 267 -11.85 -2.60 3.45
C ALA A 267 -11.75 -1.29 2.65
N LEU A 268 -10.54 -0.76 2.44
CA LEU A 268 -10.32 0.44 1.65
C LEU A 268 -10.35 0.08 0.15
N PRO A 269 -11.21 0.74 -0.67
CA PRO A 269 -11.17 0.55 -2.12
C PRO A 269 -9.80 0.91 -2.70
N ASN A 270 -9.33 0.16 -3.70
CA ASN A 270 -8.06 0.41 -4.39
C ASN A 270 -6.84 0.40 -3.45
N MET A 271 -6.70 -0.61 -2.59
CA MET A 271 -5.52 -0.82 -1.74
C MET A 271 -5.12 -2.29 -1.78
N MET A 272 -3.93 -2.60 -2.31
CA MET A 272 -3.43 -3.98 -2.24
C MET A 272 -2.82 -4.25 -0.86
N VAL A 273 -3.35 -5.23 -0.13
CA VAL A 273 -2.83 -5.62 1.18
C VAL A 273 -2.14 -6.98 1.06
N TRP A 274 -0.84 -6.93 0.84
CA TRP A 274 0.04 -8.08 0.70
C TRP A 274 0.47 -8.62 2.06
N ARG A 275 0.38 -9.94 2.25
CA ARG A 275 0.93 -10.66 3.41
C ARG A 275 1.63 -11.94 2.94
N PRO A 276 2.85 -11.82 2.39
CA PRO A 276 3.56 -12.94 1.78
C PRO A 276 4.05 -13.97 2.80
N ALA A 277 3.91 -15.24 2.45
CA ALA A 277 4.27 -16.40 3.26
C ALA A 277 5.75 -16.82 3.13
N ASP A 278 6.40 -16.49 2.02
CA ASP A 278 7.78 -16.84 1.76
C ASP A 278 8.48 -15.88 0.79
N GLY A 279 9.66 -16.26 0.30
CA GLY A 279 10.47 -15.43 -0.59
C GLY A 279 9.84 -15.20 -1.97
N ASN A 280 9.22 -16.23 -2.55
CA ASN A 280 8.59 -16.11 -3.87
C ASN A 280 7.35 -15.22 -3.82
N GLU A 281 6.54 -15.34 -2.77
CA GLU A 281 5.41 -14.44 -2.54
C GLU A 281 5.86 -13.00 -2.23
N CYS A 282 6.99 -12.82 -1.53
CA CYS A 282 7.54 -11.49 -1.28
C CYS A 282 7.98 -10.82 -2.60
N SER A 283 8.66 -11.55 -3.48
CA SER A 283 8.98 -11.08 -4.83
C SER A 283 7.72 -10.77 -5.66
N ALA A 284 6.67 -11.59 -5.56
CA ALA A 284 5.39 -11.32 -6.22
C ALA A 284 4.71 -10.04 -5.71
N ALA A 285 4.78 -9.78 -4.40
CA ALA A 285 4.23 -8.57 -3.80
C ALA A 285 4.92 -7.30 -4.35
N TYR A 286 6.25 -7.32 -4.43
CA TYR A 286 7.00 -6.22 -5.04
C TYR A 286 6.76 -6.10 -6.55
N TYR A 287 6.65 -7.22 -7.26
CA TYR A 287 6.26 -7.22 -8.67
C TYR A 287 4.97 -6.44 -8.89
N MET A 288 3.93 -6.78 -8.14
CA MET A 288 2.63 -6.11 -8.26
C MET A 288 2.65 -4.67 -7.76
N ALA A 289 3.35 -4.37 -6.66
CA ALA A 289 3.47 -3.01 -6.15
C ALA A 289 4.21 -2.06 -7.11
N LEU A 290 5.19 -2.57 -7.86
CA LEU A 290 5.93 -1.79 -8.85
C LEU A 290 5.18 -1.65 -10.17
N THR A 291 4.44 -2.67 -10.60
CA THR A 291 3.69 -2.66 -11.87
C THR A 291 2.30 -2.06 -11.77
N SER A 292 1.71 -1.95 -10.59
CA SER A 292 0.43 -1.30 -10.41
C SER A 292 0.57 0.22 -10.36
N HIS A 293 0.33 0.88 -11.49
CA HIS A 293 0.50 2.32 -11.64
C HIS A 293 -0.51 3.15 -10.83
N GLN A 294 -1.65 2.56 -10.48
CA GLN A 294 -2.81 3.27 -9.95
C GLN A 294 -3.30 2.73 -8.60
N THR A 295 -2.57 1.80 -7.99
CA THR A 295 -2.98 1.17 -6.74
C THR A 295 -1.82 1.16 -5.75
N PRO A 296 -1.96 1.77 -4.56
CA PRO A 296 -0.99 1.63 -3.48
C PRO A 296 -0.93 0.20 -2.93
N SER A 297 0.20 -0.13 -2.32
CA SER A 297 0.41 -1.44 -1.69
C SER A 297 0.86 -1.30 -0.24
N ILE A 298 0.27 -2.09 0.65
CA ILE A 298 0.81 -2.40 1.98
C ILE A 298 1.39 -3.81 1.95
N LEU A 299 2.66 -3.96 2.36
CA LEU A 299 3.33 -5.23 2.50
C LEU A 299 3.48 -5.53 4.00
N ALA A 300 2.59 -6.37 4.53
CA ALA A 300 2.60 -6.88 5.89
C ALA A 300 3.65 -7.99 6.04
N LEU A 301 4.72 -7.73 6.79
CA LEU A 301 5.92 -8.58 6.83
C LEU A 301 6.29 -9.04 8.24
N THR A 302 6.78 -10.26 8.37
CA THR A 302 7.05 -10.91 9.65
C THR A 302 8.36 -10.44 10.29
N ARG A 303 8.43 -10.55 11.62
CA ARG A 303 9.70 -10.46 12.38
C ARG A 303 10.42 -11.81 12.36
N GLN A 304 9.66 -12.88 12.55
CA GLN A 304 10.05 -14.28 12.68
C GLN A 304 10.32 -14.95 11.33
N ASN A 305 11.20 -15.95 11.33
CA ASN A 305 11.53 -16.72 10.13
C ASN A 305 10.36 -17.60 9.67
N LEU A 306 10.17 -17.67 8.35
CA LEU A 306 9.24 -18.56 7.68
C LEU A 306 10.00 -19.51 6.74
N PRO A 307 9.56 -20.76 6.59
CA PRO A 307 10.16 -21.68 5.61
C PRO A 307 9.85 -21.22 4.17
N GLN A 308 10.67 -21.65 3.21
CA GLN A 308 10.29 -21.54 1.79
C GLN A 308 9.28 -22.63 1.46
N LEU A 309 8.19 -22.28 0.79
CA LEU A 309 7.08 -23.21 0.58
C LEU A 309 7.34 -24.09 -0.63
N GLU A 310 6.92 -25.36 -0.51
CA GLU A 310 6.85 -26.26 -1.67
C GLU A 310 5.84 -25.71 -2.68
N GLY A 311 6.27 -25.53 -3.92
CA GLY A 311 5.40 -25.12 -5.02
C GLY A 311 4.95 -23.65 -5.03
N SER A 312 5.48 -22.77 -4.16
CA SER A 312 5.34 -21.31 -4.35
C SER A 312 6.17 -20.84 -5.54
N THR A 313 5.63 -19.90 -6.30
CA THR A 313 6.36 -19.22 -7.37
C THR A 313 5.86 -17.78 -7.47
N ILE A 314 6.64 -16.91 -8.13
CA ILE A 314 6.21 -15.53 -8.38
C ILE A 314 4.92 -15.53 -9.22
N GLU A 315 4.84 -16.38 -10.25
CA GLU A 315 3.70 -16.46 -11.17
C GLU A 315 2.39 -16.85 -10.46
N LYS A 316 2.48 -17.72 -9.45
CA LYS A 316 1.34 -18.05 -8.59
C LYS A 316 1.03 -16.91 -7.63
N GLY A 317 2.05 -16.32 -7.01
CA GLY A 317 1.90 -15.21 -6.06
C GLY A 317 1.21 -13.99 -6.67
N ILE A 318 1.52 -13.63 -7.93
CA ILE A 318 0.89 -12.48 -8.63
C ILE A 318 -0.59 -12.71 -8.95
N LYS A 319 -1.14 -13.89 -8.70
CA LYS A 319 -2.59 -14.16 -8.76
C LYS A 319 -3.33 -13.82 -7.47
N GLY A 320 -2.62 -13.39 -6.43
CA GLY A 320 -3.19 -12.96 -5.14
C GLY A 320 -3.68 -14.10 -4.24
N GLY A 321 -4.08 -15.24 -4.83
CA GLY A 321 -4.37 -16.47 -4.11
C GLY A 321 -4.30 -17.69 -5.01
N TYR A 322 -3.73 -18.79 -4.50
CA TYR A 322 -3.47 -20.02 -5.26
C TYR A 322 -3.42 -21.25 -4.34
N VAL A 323 -3.54 -22.43 -4.95
CA VAL A 323 -3.42 -23.71 -4.23
C VAL A 323 -1.95 -24.00 -3.93
N ALA A 324 -1.57 -23.88 -2.67
CA ALA A 324 -0.22 -24.17 -2.19
C ALA A 324 0.02 -25.68 -2.02
N LEU A 325 -1.01 -26.41 -1.59
CA LEU A 325 -1.01 -27.87 -1.50
C LEU A 325 -2.35 -28.40 -1.99
N GLU A 326 -2.33 -29.11 -3.11
CA GLU A 326 -3.50 -29.84 -3.60
C GLU A 326 -3.57 -31.23 -2.97
N THR A 327 -4.76 -31.73 -2.68
CA THR A 327 -4.95 -33.08 -2.13
C THR A 327 -6.22 -33.70 -2.68
N GLU A 328 -6.08 -34.80 -3.41
CA GLU A 328 -7.21 -35.52 -3.97
C GLU A 328 -8.13 -36.08 -2.86
N GLY A 329 -9.43 -35.80 -3.00
CA GLY A 329 -10.43 -36.15 -1.98
C GLY A 329 -10.30 -35.33 -0.70
N ALA A 330 -9.74 -34.11 -0.77
CA ALA A 330 -9.72 -33.19 0.36
C ALA A 330 -11.13 -32.96 0.92
N GLN A 331 -11.25 -33.11 2.24
CA GLN A 331 -12.47 -32.90 3.01
C GLN A 331 -12.55 -31.47 3.53
N ILE A 332 -11.46 -30.71 3.51
CA ILE A 332 -11.41 -29.31 3.93
C ILE A 332 -10.35 -28.53 3.15
N THR A 333 -10.63 -27.25 2.88
CA THR A 333 -9.68 -26.27 2.33
C THR A 333 -9.24 -25.32 3.43
N LEU A 334 -7.95 -25.32 3.78
CA LEU A 334 -7.36 -24.32 4.68
C LEU A 334 -6.92 -23.11 3.84
N VAL A 335 -7.51 -21.94 4.08
CA VAL A 335 -7.16 -20.70 3.35
C VAL A 335 -6.39 -19.78 4.29
N SER A 336 -5.17 -19.40 3.92
CA SER A 336 -4.28 -18.69 4.85
C SER A 336 -3.44 -17.63 4.14
N THR A 337 -2.84 -16.73 4.92
CA THR A 337 -1.84 -15.75 4.45
C THR A 337 -0.57 -15.84 5.30
N GLY A 338 0.52 -15.28 4.81
CA GLY A 338 1.73 -15.03 5.60
C GLY A 338 2.21 -16.21 6.44
N SER A 339 2.51 -15.94 7.71
CA SER A 339 3.05 -16.91 8.67
C SER A 339 2.15 -18.12 8.93
N GLU A 340 0.85 -18.01 8.67
CA GLU A 340 -0.09 -19.10 8.94
C GLU A 340 -0.14 -20.12 7.78
N VAL A 341 0.43 -19.82 6.60
CA VAL A 341 0.44 -20.78 5.48
C VAL A 341 1.30 -21.98 5.81
N SER A 342 2.52 -21.78 6.35
CA SER A 342 3.37 -22.87 6.83
C SER A 342 2.72 -23.62 8.00
N LEU A 343 2.02 -22.91 8.89
CA LEU A 343 1.24 -23.51 9.97
C LEU A 343 0.13 -24.44 9.44
N CYS A 344 -0.58 -24.02 8.39
CA CYS A 344 -1.60 -24.82 7.73
C CYS A 344 -1.01 -26.07 7.07
N LEU A 345 0.16 -25.95 6.41
CA LEU A 345 0.86 -27.10 5.83
C LEU A 345 1.27 -28.13 6.88
N GLU A 346 1.71 -27.68 8.06
CA GLU A 346 1.97 -28.56 9.20
C GLU A 346 0.68 -29.19 9.75
N ALA A 347 -0.42 -28.42 9.82
CA ALA A 347 -1.71 -28.92 10.25
C ALA A 347 -2.28 -29.99 9.30
N VAL A 348 -2.02 -29.92 7.99
CA VAL A 348 -2.40 -30.99 7.04
C VAL A 348 -1.74 -32.31 7.38
N LYS A 349 -0.44 -32.31 7.72
CA LYS A 349 0.27 -33.52 8.16
C LYS A 349 -0.39 -34.11 9.41
N PHE A 350 -0.65 -33.25 10.40
CA PHE A 350 -1.29 -33.65 11.64
C PHE A 350 -2.70 -34.23 11.40
N LEU A 351 -3.51 -33.62 10.54
CA LEU A 351 -4.85 -34.10 10.17
C LEU A 351 -4.81 -35.48 9.51
N ALA A 352 -3.89 -35.68 8.57
CA ALA A 352 -3.73 -36.96 7.89
C ALA A 352 -3.30 -38.06 8.88
N GLU A 353 -2.27 -37.80 9.69
CA GLU A 353 -1.67 -38.79 10.60
C GLU A 353 -2.57 -39.14 11.79
N ASN A 354 -3.31 -38.16 12.34
CA ASN A 354 -4.00 -38.32 13.63
C ASN A 354 -5.53 -38.35 13.53
N LYS A 355 -6.10 -37.89 12.41
CA LYS A 355 -7.56 -37.77 12.22
C LYS A 355 -8.08 -38.48 10.98
N GLY A 356 -7.20 -38.95 10.10
CA GLY A 356 -7.60 -39.54 8.82
C GLY A 356 -8.33 -38.54 7.91
N ILE A 357 -8.12 -37.24 8.12
CA ILE A 357 -8.76 -36.17 7.35
C ILE A 357 -7.77 -35.67 6.30
N LYS A 358 -8.20 -35.68 5.04
CA LYS A 358 -7.44 -35.06 3.94
C LYS A 358 -7.79 -33.58 3.86
N ALA A 359 -6.76 -32.74 3.79
CA ALA A 359 -6.91 -31.29 3.69
C ALA A 359 -6.05 -30.73 2.57
N ARG A 360 -6.54 -29.69 1.89
CA ARG A 360 -5.77 -28.89 0.93
C ARG A 360 -5.48 -27.50 1.50
N VAL A 361 -4.45 -26.83 0.99
CA VAL A 361 -4.03 -25.49 1.46
C VAL A 361 -4.04 -24.50 0.31
N VAL A 362 -4.67 -23.35 0.55
CA VAL A 362 -4.63 -22.16 -0.30
C VAL A 362 -3.79 -21.10 0.39
N SER A 363 -2.80 -20.58 -0.31
CA SER A 363 -2.13 -19.34 0.07
C SER A 363 -2.82 -18.16 -0.59
N MET A 364 -3.12 -17.12 0.16
CA MET A 364 -3.80 -15.91 -0.31
C MET A 364 -3.00 -14.65 0.05
N PRO A 365 -1.81 -14.43 -0.53
CA PRO A 365 -0.97 -13.29 -0.18
C PRO A 365 -1.65 -11.93 -0.39
N CYS A 366 -2.64 -11.80 -1.28
CA CYS A 366 -3.35 -10.53 -1.51
C CYS A 366 -4.79 -10.77 -1.96
N MET A 367 -5.75 -10.42 -1.09
CA MET A 367 -7.19 -10.59 -1.34
C MET A 367 -7.65 -9.77 -2.54
N GLU A 368 -7.15 -8.55 -2.69
CA GLU A 368 -7.60 -7.63 -3.73
C GLU A 368 -7.15 -8.08 -5.13
N VAL A 369 -5.94 -8.63 -5.24
CA VAL A 369 -5.46 -9.20 -6.50
C VAL A 369 -6.18 -10.52 -6.82
N PHE A 370 -6.51 -11.32 -5.81
CA PHE A 370 -7.31 -12.53 -6.00
C PHE A 370 -8.72 -12.19 -6.48
N ASP A 371 -9.36 -11.17 -5.88
CA ASP A 371 -10.70 -10.72 -6.24
C ASP A 371 -10.81 -10.29 -7.71
N ALA A 372 -9.74 -9.71 -8.27
CA ALA A 372 -9.64 -9.32 -9.67
C ALA A 372 -9.48 -10.50 -10.65
N GLN A 373 -9.22 -11.71 -10.18
CA GLN A 373 -9.13 -12.89 -11.05
C GLN A 373 -10.51 -13.32 -11.57
N SER A 374 -10.51 -14.08 -12.67
CA SER A 374 -11.74 -14.63 -13.24
C SER A 374 -12.49 -15.50 -12.22
N LYS A 375 -13.82 -15.57 -12.33
CA LYS A 375 -14.64 -16.41 -11.45
C LYS A 375 -14.18 -17.88 -11.49
N ASP A 376 -13.86 -18.38 -12.68
CA ASP A 376 -13.39 -19.76 -12.86
C ASP A 376 -12.06 -20.02 -12.16
N TYR A 377 -11.12 -19.06 -12.20
CA TYR A 377 -9.88 -19.17 -11.45
C TYR A 377 -10.12 -19.14 -9.94
N LYS A 378 -10.96 -18.21 -9.45
CA LYS A 378 -11.26 -18.15 -8.03
C LYS A 378 -11.92 -19.45 -7.53
N LEU A 379 -12.83 -20.03 -8.31
CA LEU A 379 -13.48 -21.31 -8.01
C LEU A 379 -12.54 -22.52 -8.13
N SER A 380 -11.50 -22.48 -8.96
CA SER A 380 -10.48 -23.55 -8.96
C SER A 380 -9.64 -23.56 -7.69
N VAL A 381 -9.47 -22.38 -7.07
CA VAL A 381 -8.76 -22.21 -5.80
C VAL A 381 -9.65 -22.53 -4.60
N ILE A 382 -10.90 -22.04 -4.57
CA ILE A 382 -11.88 -22.30 -3.49
C ILE A 382 -13.16 -22.88 -4.12
N PRO A 383 -13.21 -24.20 -4.36
CA PRO A 383 -14.31 -24.82 -5.10
C PRO A 383 -15.58 -25.00 -4.27
N ASP A 384 -16.69 -25.28 -4.97
CA ASP A 384 -17.89 -25.83 -4.36
C ASP A 384 -17.62 -27.23 -3.77
N GLY A 385 -18.42 -27.66 -2.80
CA GLY A 385 -18.42 -29.03 -2.27
C GLY A 385 -17.37 -29.35 -1.20
N ILE A 386 -16.39 -28.48 -0.96
CA ILE A 386 -15.38 -28.65 0.10
C ILE A 386 -15.52 -27.50 1.11
N PRO A 387 -15.73 -27.77 2.41
CA PRO A 387 -15.74 -26.71 3.40
C PRO A 387 -14.38 -26.02 3.48
N SER A 388 -14.35 -24.70 3.45
CA SER A 388 -13.16 -23.89 3.71
C SER A 388 -13.13 -23.30 5.13
N LEU A 389 -11.94 -23.32 5.73
CA LEU A 389 -11.59 -22.70 7.01
C LEU A 389 -10.46 -21.69 6.77
N SER A 390 -10.66 -20.41 7.10
CA SER A 390 -9.56 -19.45 7.07
C SER A 390 -8.68 -19.54 8.32
N VAL A 391 -7.38 -19.27 8.18
CA VAL A 391 -6.44 -19.18 9.29
C VAL A 391 -5.57 -17.94 9.11
N GLU A 392 -5.75 -16.95 9.98
CA GLU A 392 -4.92 -15.74 9.98
C GLU A 392 -4.91 -15.17 11.40
N VAL A 393 -3.73 -14.87 11.94
CA VAL A 393 -3.58 -14.50 13.35
C VAL A 393 -3.96 -13.04 13.66
N MET A 394 -5.08 -12.59 13.09
CA MET A 394 -5.65 -11.25 13.19
C MET A 394 -7.19 -11.34 13.14
N SER A 395 -7.87 -10.20 13.01
CA SER A 395 -9.33 -10.12 12.88
C SER A 395 -9.87 -11.08 11.81
N THR A 396 -10.95 -11.79 12.14
CA THR A 396 -11.66 -12.68 11.20
C THR A 396 -12.55 -11.94 10.21
N LEU A 397 -12.80 -10.64 10.41
CA LEU A 397 -13.68 -9.86 9.53
C LEU A 397 -13.16 -9.84 8.08
N GLY A 398 -14.05 -10.06 7.11
CA GLY A 398 -13.75 -10.12 5.68
C GLY A 398 -13.42 -11.53 5.18
N TRP A 399 -13.04 -12.47 6.06
CA TRP A 399 -12.70 -13.84 5.68
C TRP A 399 -13.92 -14.68 5.27
N GLU A 400 -15.14 -14.27 5.63
CA GLU A 400 -16.39 -14.85 5.13
C GLU A 400 -16.53 -14.73 3.61
N LYS A 401 -15.68 -13.93 2.95
CA LYS A 401 -15.55 -13.90 1.50
C LYS A 401 -14.91 -15.15 0.89
N TYR A 402 -14.07 -15.84 1.66
CA TYR A 402 -13.19 -16.91 1.16
C TYR A 402 -13.32 -18.21 1.96
N SER A 403 -14.01 -18.17 3.10
CA SER A 403 -14.13 -19.30 4.03
C SER A 403 -15.54 -19.42 4.60
N HIS A 404 -15.96 -20.64 4.95
CA HIS A 404 -17.19 -20.84 5.71
C HIS A 404 -16.96 -20.56 7.19
N GLU A 405 -15.86 -21.07 7.74
CA GLU A 405 -15.44 -20.82 9.13
C GLU A 405 -14.13 -20.06 9.19
N GLN A 406 -13.90 -19.32 10.27
CA GLN A 406 -12.72 -18.48 10.43
C GLN A 406 -12.01 -18.78 11.75
N PHE A 407 -10.72 -19.10 11.66
CA PHE A 407 -9.82 -19.13 12.81
C PHE A 407 -8.89 -17.91 12.79
N GLY A 408 -9.27 -16.90 13.56
CA GLY A 408 -8.45 -15.72 13.78
C GLY A 408 -8.36 -15.31 15.25
N LEU A 409 -7.82 -14.11 15.48
CA LEU A 409 -7.60 -13.54 16.80
C LEU A 409 -8.39 -12.24 16.95
N ASN A 410 -9.61 -12.32 17.49
CA ASN A 410 -10.51 -11.17 17.69
C ASN A 410 -10.38 -10.53 19.09
N ARG A 411 -9.16 -10.51 19.62
CA ARG A 411 -8.80 -9.88 20.90
C ARG A 411 -7.38 -9.36 20.80
N PHE A 412 -7.00 -8.42 21.66
CA PHE A 412 -5.60 -8.03 21.77
C PHE A 412 -4.70 -9.21 22.12
N GLY A 413 -3.45 -9.13 21.67
CA GLY A 413 -2.44 -10.15 21.88
C GLY A 413 -1.86 -10.17 23.29
N ALA A 414 -0.62 -10.61 23.41
CA ALA A 414 0.08 -10.71 24.68
C ALA A 414 1.58 -10.48 24.51
N SER A 415 2.22 -9.95 25.56
CA SER A 415 3.67 -9.81 25.64
C SER A 415 4.30 -11.15 26.04
N GLY A 416 5.23 -11.65 25.22
CA GLY A 416 6.02 -12.85 25.51
C GLY A 416 6.69 -13.43 24.26
N PRO A 417 7.52 -14.48 24.39
CA PRO A 417 8.14 -15.14 23.25
C PRO A 417 7.07 -15.61 22.26
N TYR A 418 7.24 -15.32 20.96
CA TYR A 418 6.14 -15.44 19.99
C TYR A 418 5.56 -16.86 19.92
N LYS A 419 6.37 -17.91 20.08
CA LYS A 419 5.89 -19.31 20.09
C LYS A 419 4.95 -19.59 21.26
N ASP A 420 5.22 -19.01 22.43
CA ASP A 420 4.36 -19.13 23.60
C ASP A 420 3.06 -18.34 23.40
N VAL A 421 3.14 -17.17 22.77
CA VAL A 421 1.95 -16.37 22.42
C VAL A 421 1.07 -17.09 21.39
N TYR A 422 1.66 -17.67 20.34
CA TYR A 422 0.96 -18.53 19.37
C TYR A 422 0.28 -19.72 20.06
N LYS A 423 1.04 -20.44 20.91
CA LYS A 423 0.52 -21.59 21.67
C LYS A 423 -0.65 -21.19 22.59
N LYS A 424 -0.55 -20.06 23.28
CA LYS A 424 -1.60 -19.53 24.17
C LYS A 424 -2.93 -19.31 23.44
N PHE A 425 -2.88 -18.91 22.17
CA PHE A 425 -4.05 -18.68 21.33
C PHE A 425 -4.39 -19.86 20.41
N GLU A 426 -3.78 -21.03 20.64
CA GLU A 426 -3.98 -22.25 19.86
C GLU A 426 -3.61 -22.12 18.36
N PHE A 427 -2.76 -21.16 17.99
CA PHE A 427 -2.16 -21.11 16.65
C PHE A 427 -0.99 -22.10 16.57
N THR A 428 -1.34 -23.39 16.64
CA THR A 428 -0.44 -24.54 16.49
C THR A 428 -1.04 -25.51 15.47
N PRO A 429 -0.26 -26.44 14.90
CA PRO A 429 -0.79 -27.44 13.98
C PRO A 429 -1.99 -28.20 14.56
N GLU A 430 -1.94 -28.53 15.85
CA GLU A 430 -3.01 -29.21 16.59
C GLU A 430 -4.26 -28.33 16.76
N GLY A 431 -4.06 -27.04 17.06
CA GLY A 431 -5.16 -26.10 17.24
C GLY A 431 -5.90 -25.78 15.93
N VAL A 432 -5.17 -25.71 14.81
CA VAL A 432 -5.74 -25.63 13.47
C VAL A 432 -6.47 -26.92 13.12
N ALA A 433 -5.83 -28.08 13.32
CA ALA A 433 -6.43 -29.39 13.03
C ALA A 433 -7.72 -29.63 13.83
N LYS A 434 -7.75 -29.25 15.12
CA LYS A 434 -8.93 -29.32 15.98
C LYS A 434 -10.12 -28.58 15.37
N ARG A 435 -9.90 -27.36 14.88
CA ARG A 435 -10.94 -26.52 14.24
C ARG A 435 -11.33 -27.03 12.85
N ALA A 436 -10.36 -27.55 12.10
CA ALA A 436 -10.61 -28.19 10.82
C ALA A 436 -11.54 -29.40 10.96
N VAL A 437 -11.29 -30.28 11.94
CA VAL A 437 -12.17 -31.42 12.25
C VAL A 437 -13.58 -30.94 12.58
N ALA A 438 -13.70 -29.96 13.48
CA ALA A 438 -15.00 -29.39 13.85
C ALA A 438 -15.75 -28.80 12.64
N THR A 439 -15.02 -28.16 11.72
CA THR A 439 -15.58 -27.60 10.47
C THR A 439 -16.08 -28.72 9.55
N VAL A 440 -15.30 -29.79 9.34
CA VAL A 440 -15.71 -30.95 8.54
C VAL A 440 -16.97 -31.58 9.14
N ASP A 441 -16.99 -31.80 10.45
CA ASP A 441 -18.13 -32.42 11.14
C ASP A 441 -19.39 -31.55 11.08
N PHE A 442 -19.24 -30.23 11.14
CA PHE A 442 -20.35 -29.27 11.06
C PHE A 442 -21.02 -29.28 9.68
N TYR A 443 -20.23 -29.38 8.60
CA TYR A 443 -20.75 -29.33 7.22
C TYR A 443 -21.02 -30.69 6.58
N LYS A 444 -20.76 -31.81 7.26
CA LYS A 444 -20.85 -33.18 6.68
C LYS A 444 -22.21 -33.51 6.03
N ASP A 445 -23.28 -32.95 6.57
CA ASP A 445 -24.67 -33.19 6.12
C ASP A 445 -25.22 -32.08 5.21
N VAL A 446 -24.43 -31.03 4.92
CA VAL A 446 -24.85 -29.90 4.08
C VAL A 446 -24.54 -30.19 2.61
N LYS A 447 -25.58 -30.49 1.82
CA LYS A 447 -25.46 -30.80 0.39
C LYS A 447 -26.56 -30.10 -0.43
N PRO A 448 -26.25 -29.28 -1.45
CA PRO A 448 -24.90 -28.90 -1.89
C PRO A 448 -24.27 -27.82 -1.00
N LEU A 449 -22.98 -27.98 -0.66
CA LEU A 449 -22.18 -26.92 -0.04
C LEU A 449 -21.61 -26.01 -1.15
N ARG A 450 -21.96 -24.73 -1.12
CA ARG A 450 -21.50 -23.75 -2.12
C ARG A 450 -20.28 -23.00 -1.61
N SER A 451 -19.28 -22.82 -2.46
CA SER A 451 -18.13 -21.96 -2.23
C SER A 451 -18.55 -20.59 -1.71
N PRO A 452 -17.84 -20.02 -0.72
CA PRO A 452 -18.08 -18.66 -0.25
C PRO A 452 -17.94 -17.60 -1.35
N LEU A 453 -17.30 -17.93 -2.47
CA LEU A 453 -17.18 -17.05 -3.64
C LEU A 453 -18.47 -16.89 -4.44
N ASN A 454 -19.42 -17.82 -4.28
CA ASN A 454 -20.71 -17.73 -4.95
C ASN A 454 -21.58 -16.67 -4.27
N ARG A 455 -22.03 -15.70 -5.07
CA ARG A 455 -22.88 -14.59 -4.64
C ARG A 455 -24.20 -14.61 -5.39
N ALA A 456 -25.26 -14.15 -4.72
CA ALA A 456 -26.57 -13.96 -5.34
C ALA A 456 -26.57 -12.85 -6.41
N PHE A 457 -25.64 -11.90 -6.31
CA PHE A 457 -25.44 -10.81 -7.26
C PHE A 457 -23.97 -10.40 -7.32
N GLN A 458 -23.56 -9.76 -8.41
CA GLN A 458 -22.23 -9.15 -8.53
C GLN A 458 -22.27 -7.71 -7.98
N GLN A 459 -21.21 -7.31 -7.30
CA GLN A 459 -21.04 -5.92 -6.86
C GLN A 459 -20.63 -5.06 -8.05
N LEU A 460 -21.07 -3.80 -8.06
CA LEU A 460 -20.53 -2.78 -8.96
C LEU A 460 -19.19 -2.34 -8.38
N ILE A 461 -18.08 -2.72 -9.02
CA ILE A 461 -16.71 -2.39 -8.61
C ILE A 461 -16.20 -1.22 -9.42
#